data_AF-A0A174L8R9-F1
#
_entry.id   AF-A0A174L8R9-F1
#
_cell.length_a   1.000
_cell.length_b   1.000
_cell.length_c   1.000
_cell.angle_alpha   90.00
_cell.angle_beta   90.00
_cell.angle_gamma   90.00
#
_symmetry.space_group_name_H-M   'P 1'
#
loop_
_entity.id
_entity.type
_entity.pdbx_description
1 polymer ?
#
loop_
_entity_poly.entity_id
_entity_poly.type
_entity_poly.pdbx_seq_one_letter_code
_entity_poly.pdbx_strand_id
1 'polypeptide(L)'
;MTCCPFHDDKHPSMKVDRRFHCFGCQADGDVIDFTARLFGLSSKEAALKLAEDFSVRYDAKGHDPPRRRPVKRKISEELRYRQAEQKCFRVLCDYLHLLERWEQEYVPQTPEEAWHPLFVEALQKEPYTEYLLDILLSGSMEERACVVAEYGKEVRKIEQRISEFTASHPAGRHERSRSLSAGAER
;
A
#
# COMPACT_ATOMS: atom_id res chain seq x y z
N MET A 1 -30.10 -10.44 -7.07
CA MET A 1 -29.29 -11.67 -6.95
C MET A 1 -30.09 -12.82 -7.51
N THR A 2 -29.45 -13.83 -8.07
CA THR A 2 -30.08 -15.01 -8.70
C THR A 2 -29.40 -16.28 -8.21
N CYS A 3 -30.05 -17.44 -8.35
CA CYS A 3 -29.36 -18.71 -8.16
C CYS A 3 -28.29 -18.88 -9.25
N CYS A 4 -27.16 -19.47 -8.87
CA CYS A 4 -26.05 -19.71 -9.77
C CYS A 4 -26.32 -20.95 -10.64
N PRO A 5 -26.20 -20.87 -11.97
CA PRO A 5 -26.38 -22.03 -12.85
C PRO A 5 -25.16 -22.95 -12.89
N PHE A 6 -24.04 -22.57 -12.24
CA PHE A 6 -22.76 -23.29 -12.31
C PHE A 6 -22.52 -24.26 -11.15
N HIS A 7 -23.45 -24.34 -10.20
CA HIS A 7 -23.47 -25.34 -9.14
C HIS A 7 -24.91 -25.59 -8.70
N ASP A 8 -25.14 -26.64 -7.91
CA ASP A 8 -26.46 -26.91 -7.32
C ASP A 8 -26.77 -25.87 -6.23
N ASP A 9 -27.37 -24.76 -6.66
CA ASP A 9 -27.62 -23.59 -5.83
C ASP A 9 -29.08 -23.48 -5.39
N LYS A 10 -29.32 -23.64 -4.08
CA LYS A 10 -30.66 -23.53 -3.49
C LYS A 10 -31.02 -22.11 -3.03
N HIS A 11 -30.04 -21.22 -2.91
CA HIS A 11 -30.24 -19.86 -2.39
C HIS A 11 -29.54 -18.83 -3.29
N PRO A 12 -30.19 -17.74 -3.73
CA PRO A 12 -29.59 -16.78 -4.65
C PRO A 12 -28.18 -16.31 -4.25
N SER A 13 -27.14 -16.90 -4.85
CA SER A 13 -25.73 -16.65 -4.52
C SER A 13 -24.96 -15.89 -5.59
N MET A 14 -25.59 -15.61 -6.73
CA MET A 14 -24.97 -14.94 -7.88
C MET A 14 -25.47 -13.51 -8.04
N LYS A 15 -24.53 -12.58 -8.24
CA LYS A 15 -24.80 -11.20 -8.67
C LYS A 15 -24.44 -11.07 -10.14
N VAL A 16 -25.33 -10.47 -10.92
CA VAL A 16 -25.13 -10.18 -12.35
C VAL A 16 -25.37 -8.68 -12.56
N ASP A 17 -24.35 -7.98 -13.04
CA ASP A 17 -24.44 -6.59 -13.50
C ASP A 17 -23.80 -6.42 -14.89
N ARG A 18 -22.63 -5.78 -15.00
CA ARG A 18 -21.78 -5.82 -16.20
C ARG A 18 -20.88 -7.06 -16.21
N ARG A 19 -20.63 -7.65 -15.05
CA ARG A 19 -19.93 -8.93 -14.86
C ARG A 19 -20.81 -9.82 -13.98
N PHE A 20 -20.53 -11.12 -13.95
CA PHE A 20 -21.16 -12.03 -13.01
C PHE A 20 -20.15 -12.45 -11.95
N HIS A 21 -20.63 -12.60 -10.72
CA HIS A 21 -19.87 -13.19 -9.63
C HIS A 21 -20.80 -14.03 -8.76
N CYS A 22 -20.43 -15.29 -8.52
CA CYS A 22 -21.11 -16.17 -7.59
C CYS A 22 -20.30 -16.30 -6.31
N PHE A 23 -20.89 -15.89 -5.19
CA PHE A 23 -20.23 -15.97 -3.88
C PHE A 23 -20.15 -17.41 -3.34
N GLY A 24 -20.98 -18.33 -3.83
CA GLY A 24 -20.98 -19.74 -3.43
C GLY A 24 -19.83 -20.53 -4.06
N CYS A 25 -19.78 -20.60 -5.40
CA CYS A 25 -18.77 -21.39 -6.13
C CYS A 25 -17.59 -20.56 -6.67
N GLN A 26 -17.53 -19.25 -6.38
CA GLN A 26 -16.47 -18.34 -6.82
C GLN A 26 -16.36 -18.21 -8.36
N ALA A 27 -17.39 -18.60 -9.11
CA ALA A 27 -17.44 -18.36 -10.53
C ALA A 27 -17.54 -16.84 -10.80
N ASP A 28 -16.59 -16.32 -11.56
CA ASP A 28 -16.49 -14.90 -11.95
C ASP A 28 -16.21 -14.80 -13.45
N GLY A 29 -16.66 -13.71 -14.07
CA GLY A 29 -16.35 -13.45 -15.47
C GLY A 29 -17.21 -12.36 -16.10
N ASP A 30 -16.99 -12.14 -17.39
CA ASP A 30 -17.88 -11.31 -18.21
C ASP A 30 -18.97 -12.14 -18.92
N VAL A 31 -19.70 -11.52 -19.84
CA VAL A 31 -20.79 -12.17 -20.59
C VAL A 31 -20.29 -13.34 -21.47
N ILE A 32 -19.06 -13.27 -21.99
CA ILE A 32 -18.48 -14.34 -22.82
C ILE A 32 -18.12 -15.52 -21.93
N ASP A 33 -17.50 -15.26 -20.77
CA ASP A 33 -17.19 -16.30 -19.78
C ASP A 33 -18.44 -17.01 -19.27
N PHE A 34 -19.53 -16.26 -19.04
CA PHE A 34 -20.80 -16.82 -18.61
C PHE A 34 -21.36 -17.79 -19.66
N THR A 35 -21.43 -17.37 -20.91
CA THR A 35 -21.91 -18.19 -22.03
C THR A 35 -21.01 -19.39 -22.26
N ALA A 36 -19.69 -19.23 -22.19
CA ALA A 36 -18.72 -20.32 -22.32
C ALA A 36 -18.98 -21.41 -21.29
N ARG A 37 -19.16 -21.04 -20.02
CA ARG A 37 -19.45 -21.99 -18.94
C ARG A 37 -20.83 -22.60 -19.06
N LEU A 38 -21.84 -21.81 -19.43
CA LEU A 38 -23.22 -22.28 -19.53
C LEU A 38 -23.40 -23.32 -20.65
N PHE A 39 -22.69 -23.15 -21.76
CA PHE A 39 -22.81 -24.01 -22.95
C PHE A 39 -21.62 -24.97 -23.16
N GLY A 40 -20.62 -24.96 -22.27
CA GLY A 40 -19.42 -25.79 -22.41
C GLY A 40 -18.58 -25.45 -23.65
N LEU A 41 -18.53 -24.18 -24.02
CA LEU A 41 -17.87 -23.67 -25.23
C LEU A 41 -16.51 -23.04 -24.90
N SER A 42 -15.60 -22.99 -25.88
CA SER A 42 -14.43 -22.11 -25.80
C SER A 42 -14.85 -20.63 -25.82
N SER A 43 -14.00 -19.71 -25.34
CA SER A 43 -14.30 -18.28 -25.33
C SER A 43 -14.62 -17.73 -26.73
N LYS A 44 -13.97 -18.26 -27.77
CA LYS A 44 -14.25 -17.86 -29.17
C LYS A 44 -15.63 -18.34 -29.60
N GLU A 45 -15.96 -19.61 -29.37
CA GLU A 45 -17.26 -20.18 -29.71
C GLU A 45 -18.40 -19.50 -28.94
N ALA A 46 -18.19 -19.18 -27.65
CA ALA A 46 -19.14 -18.43 -26.85
C ALA A 46 -19.39 -17.02 -27.40
N ALA A 47 -18.34 -16.33 -27.86
CA ALA A 47 -18.47 -15.03 -28.51
C ALA A 47 -19.22 -15.12 -29.85
N LEU A 48 -18.92 -16.16 -30.65
CA LEU A 48 -19.62 -16.41 -31.92
C LEU A 48 -21.11 -16.71 -31.69
N LYS A 49 -21.41 -17.54 -30.68
CA LYS A 49 -22.79 -17.83 -30.27
C LYS A 49 -23.54 -16.57 -29.86
N LEU A 50 -22.93 -15.71 -29.04
CA LEU A 50 -23.54 -14.42 -28.67
C LEU A 50 -23.77 -13.52 -29.89
N ALA A 51 -22.82 -13.50 -30.83
CA ALA A 51 -22.98 -12.71 -32.05
C ALA A 51 -24.14 -13.23 -32.92
N GLU A 52 -24.32 -14.54 -33.00
CA GLU A 52 -25.43 -15.19 -33.69
C GLU A 52 -26.77 -14.91 -32.99
N ASP A 53 -26.86 -15.21 -31.69
CA ASP A 53 -28.08 -15.06 -30.88
C ASP A 53 -28.63 -13.63 -30.90
N PHE A 54 -27.74 -12.62 -30.96
CA PHE A 54 -28.10 -11.20 -30.94
C PHE A 54 -27.90 -10.49 -32.30
N SER A 55 -27.64 -11.24 -33.38
CA SER A 55 -27.44 -10.69 -34.74
C SER A 55 -26.37 -9.58 -34.82
N VAL A 56 -25.30 -9.70 -34.04
CA VAL A 56 -24.15 -8.79 -34.07
C VAL A 56 -23.27 -9.15 -35.26
N ARG A 57 -23.17 -8.24 -36.23
CA ARG A 57 -22.27 -8.42 -37.38
C ARG A 57 -20.81 -8.30 -36.93
N TYR A 58 -20.00 -9.29 -37.27
CA TYR A 58 -18.56 -9.28 -37.05
C TYR A 58 -17.83 -9.69 -38.33
N ASP A 59 -16.62 -9.17 -38.53
CA ASP A 59 -15.74 -9.50 -39.63
C ASP A 59 -14.94 -10.77 -39.29
N ALA A 60 -15.35 -11.91 -39.85
CA ALA A 60 -14.62 -13.17 -39.69
C ALA A 60 -13.21 -13.17 -40.32
N LYS A 61 -12.84 -12.09 -41.04
CA LYS A 61 -11.53 -11.91 -41.67
C LYS A 61 -10.50 -11.45 -40.64
N GLY A 62 -10.00 -12.39 -39.84
CA GLY A 62 -8.60 -12.44 -39.42
C GLY A 62 -7.98 -11.18 -38.81
N HIS A 63 -8.76 -10.29 -38.21
CA HIS A 63 -8.18 -9.31 -37.32
C HIS A 63 -7.90 -10.05 -36.01
N ASP A 64 -6.63 -10.42 -35.79
CA ASP A 64 -6.15 -10.61 -34.42
C ASP A 64 -6.75 -9.44 -33.62
N PRO A 65 -7.49 -9.70 -32.52
CA PRO A 65 -8.01 -8.61 -31.71
C PRO A 65 -6.80 -7.76 -31.38
N PRO A 66 -6.80 -6.44 -31.69
CA PRO A 66 -5.64 -5.61 -31.44
C PRO A 66 -5.29 -5.85 -30.00
N ARG A 67 -4.10 -6.44 -29.73
CA ARG A 67 -3.66 -6.84 -28.38
C ARG A 67 -4.10 -5.72 -27.47
N ARG A 68 -5.15 -5.92 -26.67
CA ARG A 68 -5.68 -4.88 -25.80
C ARG A 68 -4.54 -4.65 -24.82
N ARG A 69 -3.70 -3.66 -25.13
CA ARG A 69 -2.67 -3.19 -24.20
C ARG A 69 -3.48 -2.86 -22.96
N PRO A 70 -3.20 -3.49 -21.80
CA PRO A 70 -3.94 -3.19 -20.59
C PRO A 70 -3.96 -1.68 -20.47
N VAL A 71 -5.15 -1.08 -20.52
CA VAL A 71 -5.31 0.36 -20.37
C VAL A 71 -4.84 0.61 -18.95
N LYS A 72 -3.57 1.00 -18.80
CA LYS A 72 -3.02 1.41 -17.52
C LYS A 72 -3.92 2.55 -17.08
N ARG A 73 -4.82 2.29 -16.12
CA ARG A 73 -5.66 3.33 -15.52
C ARG A 73 -4.67 4.39 -15.07
N LYS A 74 -4.68 5.55 -15.73
CA LYS A 74 -3.87 6.69 -15.29
C LYS A 74 -4.38 7.00 -13.88
N ILE A 75 -3.56 6.71 -12.88
CA ILE A 75 -3.82 7.11 -11.49
C ILE A 75 -4.08 8.61 -11.55
N SER A 76 -5.24 9.06 -11.05
CA SER A 76 -5.57 10.48 -11.05
C SER A 76 -4.50 11.25 -10.29
N GLU A 77 -4.23 12.47 -10.71
CA GLU A 77 -3.25 13.34 -10.05
C GLU A 77 -3.58 13.53 -8.56
N GLU A 78 -4.87 13.69 -8.26
CA GLU A 78 -5.41 13.70 -6.90
C GLU A 78 -5.01 12.46 -6.08
N LEU A 79 -5.13 11.25 -6.65
CA LEU A 79 -4.77 10.02 -5.95
C LEU A 79 -3.26 9.92 -5.73
N ARG A 80 -2.45 10.40 -6.68
CA ARG A 80 -0.99 10.47 -6.51
C ARG A 80 -0.60 11.43 -5.39
N TYR A 81 -1.26 12.58 -5.32
CA TYR A 81 -1.05 13.55 -4.26
C TYR A 81 -1.38 12.97 -2.89
N ARG A 82 -2.57 12.37 -2.72
CA ARG A 82 -2.96 11.73 -1.45
C ARG A 82 -1.99 10.64 -1.02
N GLN A 83 -1.51 9.83 -1.97
CA GLN A 83 -0.50 8.81 -1.68
C GLN A 83 0.84 9.43 -1.24
N ALA A 84 1.26 10.54 -1.85
CA ALA A 84 2.48 11.24 -1.48
C ALA A 84 2.36 11.89 -0.08
N GLU A 85 1.22 12.53 0.21
CA GLU A 85 0.90 13.11 1.52
C GLU A 85 0.91 12.04 2.62
N GLN A 86 0.17 10.94 2.43
CA GLN A 86 0.15 9.80 3.35
C GLN A 86 1.53 9.20 3.57
N LYS A 87 2.34 9.10 2.51
CA LYS A 87 3.72 8.61 2.62
C LYS A 87 4.58 9.57 3.43
N CYS A 88 4.49 10.88 3.19
CA CYS A 88 5.26 11.87 3.95
C CYS A 88 4.91 11.80 5.43
N PHE A 89 3.61 11.80 5.75
CA PHE A 89 3.13 11.70 7.13
C PHE A 89 3.67 10.44 7.82
N ARG A 90 3.50 9.26 7.21
CA ARG A 90 3.96 8.00 7.78
C ARG A 90 5.46 8.01 8.08
N VAL A 91 6.29 8.42 7.11
CA VAL A 91 7.75 8.42 7.27
C VAL A 91 8.20 9.41 8.36
N LEU A 92 7.57 10.59 8.43
CA LEU A 92 7.89 11.58 9.46
C LEU A 92 7.48 11.07 10.85
N CYS A 93 6.32 10.41 10.98
CA CYS A 93 5.96 9.74 12.23
C CYS A 93 6.97 8.66 12.61
N ASP A 94 7.31 7.76 11.67
CA ASP A 94 8.29 6.69 11.93
C ASP A 94 9.64 7.27 12.38
N TYR A 95 10.05 8.41 11.80
CA TYR A 95 11.26 9.10 12.19
C TYR A 95 11.16 9.73 13.57
N LEU A 96 10.06 10.42 13.87
CA LEU A 96 9.85 11.06 15.18
C LEU A 96 9.96 10.03 16.31
N HIS A 97 9.26 8.89 16.21
CA HIS A 97 9.38 7.82 17.20
C HIS A 97 10.81 7.26 17.32
N LEU A 98 11.56 7.25 16.22
CA LEU A 98 12.96 6.83 16.22
C LEU A 98 13.85 7.85 16.94
N LEU A 99 13.62 9.15 16.71
CA LEU A 99 14.33 10.24 17.38
C LEU A 99 14.03 10.26 18.88
N GLU A 100 12.76 10.17 19.28
CA GLU A 100 12.35 10.05 20.69
C GLU A 100 13.07 8.87 21.36
N ARG A 101 13.12 7.72 20.66
CA ARG A 101 13.86 6.55 21.17
C ARG A 101 15.35 6.84 21.31
N TRP A 102 15.97 7.51 20.35
CA TRP A 102 17.39 7.85 20.42
C TRP A 102 17.70 8.86 21.51
N GLU A 103 16.81 9.82 21.75
CA GLU A 103 16.91 10.77 22.85
C GLU A 103 17.00 10.03 24.19
N GLN A 104 16.15 9.02 24.39
CA GLN A 104 16.12 8.24 25.63
C GLN A 104 17.25 7.22 25.76
N GLU A 105 17.61 6.52 24.66
CA GLU A 105 18.61 5.45 24.69
C GLU A 105 20.05 5.96 24.75
N TYR A 106 20.34 7.11 24.13
CA TYR A 106 21.69 7.64 23.98
C TYR A 106 21.93 8.91 24.80
N VAL A 107 21.07 9.20 25.79
CA VAL A 107 21.24 10.35 26.68
C VAL A 107 22.56 10.22 27.47
N PRO A 108 23.42 11.25 27.48
CA PRO A 108 24.60 11.29 28.32
C PRO A 108 24.21 11.14 29.79
N GLN A 109 24.89 10.24 30.52
CA GLN A 109 24.59 9.98 31.94
C GLN A 109 25.33 10.96 32.85
N THR A 110 26.38 11.61 32.34
CA THR A 110 27.16 12.61 33.06
C THR A 110 27.41 13.84 32.20
N PRO A 111 27.56 15.04 32.79
CA PRO A 111 27.81 16.28 32.04
C PRO A 111 29.11 16.29 31.24
N GLU A 112 30.10 15.49 31.65
CA GLU A 112 31.43 15.43 31.03
C GLU A 112 31.51 14.39 29.88
N GLU A 113 30.45 13.59 29.68
CA GLU A 113 30.40 12.55 28.66
C GLU A 113 30.20 13.15 27.26
N ALA A 114 30.94 12.61 26.28
CA ALA A 114 30.80 13.02 24.89
C ALA A 114 29.43 12.58 24.33
N TRP A 115 28.72 13.50 23.67
CA TRP A 115 27.37 13.22 23.17
C TRP A 115 27.40 12.25 22.00
N HIS A 116 26.54 11.24 22.06
CA HIS A 116 26.43 10.27 20.97
C HIS A 116 25.85 10.92 19.70
N PRO A 117 26.34 10.60 18.49
CA PRO A 117 25.84 11.22 17.26
C PRO A 117 24.33 11.06 17.03
N LEU A 118 23.74 9.92 17.43
CA LEU A 118 22.29 9.70 17.32
C LEU A 118 21.48 10.56 18.31
N PHE A 119 22.04 10.83 19.48
CA PHE A 119 21.43 11.73 20.47
C PHE A 119 21.43 13.18 19.95
N VAL A 120 22.55 13.61 19.38
CA VAL A 120 22.67 14.94 18.74
C VAL A 120 21.69 15.07 17.57
N GLU A 121 21.56 14.03 16.74
CA GLU A 121 20.60 14.01 15.63
C GLU A 121 19.16 14.11 16.13
N ALA A 122 18.79 13.35 17.17
CA ALA A 122 17.47 13.43 17.80
C ALA A 122 17.12 14.86 18.19
N LEU A 123 17.94 15.49 19.04
CA LEU A 123 17.72 16.85 19.51
C LEU A 123 17.62 17.89 18.38
N GLN A 124 18.40 17.72 17.30
CA GLN A 124 18.39 18.66 16.18
C GLN A 124 17.20 18.49 15.25
N LYS A 125 16.67 17.28 15.12
CA LYS A 125 15.68 16.93 14.08
C LYS A 125 14.27 16.81 14.63
N GLU A 126 14.11 16.55 15.92
CA GLU A 126 12.82 16.36 16.56
C GLU A 126 11.91 17.60 16.41
N PRO A 127 12.31 18.83 16.79
CA PRO A 127 11.39 19.98 16.73
C PRO A 127 10.93 20.31 15.30
N TYR A 128 11.81 20.12 14.32
CA TYR A 128 11.46 20.37 12.93
C TYR A 128 10.59 19.26 12.34
N THR A 129 10.78 18.02 12.78
CA THR A 129 9.93 16.89 12.37
C THR A 129 8.52 17.05 12.93
N GLU A 130 8.38 17.47 14.19
CA GLU A 130 7.09 17.81 14.80
C GLU A 130 6.39 18.95 14.05
N TYR A 131 7.10 20.04 13.75
CA TYR A 131 6.56 21.16 12.98
C TYR A 131 5.99 20.73 11.62
N LEU A 132 6.69 19.85 10.90
CA LEU A 132 6.22 19.33 9.62
C LEU A 132 4.99 18.43 9.78
N LEU A 133 4.94 17.62 10.84
CA LEU A 133 3.78 16.79 11.16
C LEU A 133 2.56 17.64 11.52
N ASP A 134 2.74 18.72 12.28
CA ASP A 134 1.67 19.66 12.62
C ASP A 134 1.07 20.31 11.36
N ILE A 135 1.90 20.70 10.40
CA ILE A 135 1.42 21.21 9.10
C ILE A 135 0.63 20.12 8.36
N LEU A 136 1.11 18.88 8.32
CA LEU A 136 0.42 17.78 7.65
C LEU A 136 -0.92 17.40 8.30
N LEU A 137 -1.07 17.61 9.62
CA LEU A 137 -2.29 17.31 10.36
C LEU A 137 -3.31 18.44 10.33
N SER A 138 -2.85 19.68 10.47
CA SER A 138 -3.70 20.84 10.78
C SER A 138 -3.59 22.00 9.78
N GLY A 139 -2.62 21.93 8.86
CA GLY A 139 -2.40 22.96 7.85
C GLY A 139 -3.45 22.99 6.74
N SER A 140 -3.53 24.13 6.06
CA SER A 140 -4.30 24.32 4.85
C SER A 140 -3.88 23.35 3.74
N MET A 141 -4.70 23.21 2.69
CA MET A 141 -4.36 22.36 1.55
C MET A 141 -3.06 22.82 0.88
N GLU A 142 -2.85 24.14 0.81
CA GLU A 142 -1.68 24.77 0.21
C GLU A 142 -0.41 24.50 1.03
N GLU A 143 -0.48 24.66 2.35
CA GLU A 143 0.66 24.39 3.25
C GLU A 143 1.07 22.92 3.22
N ARG A 144 0.09 22.01 3.27
CA ARG A 144 0.35 20.56 3.14
C ARG A 144 0.96 20.22 1.80
N ALA A 145 0.49 20.83 0.73
CA ALA A 145 1.05 20.63 -0.61
C ALA A 145 2.49 21.13 -0.71
N CYS A 146 2.82 22.27 -0.08
CA CYS A 146 4.19 22.77 0.00
C CYS A 146 5.11 21.79 0.72
N VAL A 147 4.71 21.26 1.88
CA VAL A 147 5.50 20.25 2.62
C VAL A 147 5.76 19.01 1.75
N VAL A 148 4.72 18.49 1.08
CA VAL A 148 4.86 17.31 0.22
C VAL A 148 5.78 17.58 -0.99
N ALA A 149 5.68 18.76 -1.59
CA ALA A 149 6.47 19.13 -2.76
C ALA A 149 7.94 19.45 -2.44
N GLU A 150 8.17 20.25 -1.40
CA GLU A 150 9.49 20.77 -1.05
C GLU A 150 10.28 19.77 -0.19
N TYR A 151 9.62 19.14 0.79
CA TYR A 151 10.27 18.24 1.73
C TYR A 151 10.27 16.78 1.28
N GLY A 152 9.60 16.44 0.17
CA GLY A 152 9.51 15.08 -0.35
C GLY A 152 10.85 14.41 -0.67
N LYS A 153 11.91 15.18 -0.94
CA LYS A 153 13.29 14.65 -1.10
C LYS A 153 13.91 14.25 0.23
N GLU A 154 13.72 15.07 1.26
CA GLU A 154 14.22 14.81 2.61
C GLU A 154 13.50 13.62 3.24
N VAL A 155 12.18 13.51 3.02
CA VAL A 155 11.39 12.33 3.41
C VAL A 155 12.00 11.03 2.86
N ARG A 156 12.50 11.02 1.62
CA ARG A 156 13.16 9.82 1.07
C ARG A 156 14.49 9.51 1.76
N LYS A 157 15.26 10.53 2.12
CA LYS A 157 16.52 10.35 2.87
C LYS A 157 16.24 9.84 4.27
N ILE A 158 15.20 10.34 4.92
CA ILE A 158 14.73 9.89 6.23
C ILE A 158 14.28 8.43 6.14
N GLU A 159 13.46 8.07 5.14
CA GLU A 159 13.02 6.68 4.93
C GLU A 159 14.22 5.72 4.75
N GLN A 160 15.26 6.16 4.02
CA GLN A 160 16.50 5.42 3.89
C GLN A 160 17.26 5.32 5.23
N ARG A 161 17.41 6.43 5.96
CA ARG A 161 18.07 6.50 7.28
C ARG A 161 17.43 5.54 8.29
N ILE A 162 16.09 5.52 8.34
CA ILE A 162 15.31 4.59 9.17
C ILE A 162 15.62 3.15 8.77
N SER A 163 15.55 2.84 7.46
CA SER A 163 15.79 1.49 6.95
C SER A 163 17.20 0.97 7.28
N GLU A 164 18.22 1.82 7.12
CA GLU A 164 19.61 1.49 7.46
C GLU A 164 19.80 1.25 8.97
N PHE A 165 19.14 2.05 9.81
CA PHE A 165 19.15 1.84 11.25
C PHE A 165 18.44 0.54 11.66
N THR A 166 17.23 0.29 11.15
CA THR A 166 16.47 -0.92 11.46
C THR A 166 17.19 -2.19 10.99
N ALA A 167 17.86 -2.14 9.84
CA ALA A 167 18.66 -3.27 9.34
C ALA A 167 19.87 -3.58 10.22
N SER A 168 20.51 -2.56 10.79
CA SER A 168 21.66 -2.71 11.70
C SER A 168 21.26 -3.06 13.15
N HIS A 169 20.02 -2.76 13.55
CA HIS A 169 19.50 -2.95 14.91
C HIS A 169 18.20 -3.77 14.95
N PRO A 170 18.20 -5.02 14.45
CA PRO A 170 17.00 -5.85 14.40
C PRO A 170 16.38 -5.98 15.79
N ALA A 171 15.05 -5.75 15.86
CA ALA A 171 14.27 -5.90 17.08
C ALA A 171 14.49 -7.31 17.66
N GLY A 172 15.24 -7.38 18.76
CA GLY A 172 15.60 -8.66 19.40
C GLY A 172 16.92 -8.71 20.18
N ARG A 173 17.79 -7.70 20.09
CA ARG A 173 19.07 -7.70 20.85
C ARG A 173 19.10 -6.92 22.15
N HIS A 174 18.18 -5.99 22.40
CA HIS A 174 18.29 -5.08 23.55
C HIS A 174 17.54 -5.49 24.82
N GLU A 175 16.66 -6.50 24.77
CA GLU A 175 15.94 -6.95 25.99
C GLU A 175 16.74 -7.93 26.88
N ARG A 176 17.83 -8.53 26.39
CA ARG A 176 18.57 -9.58 27.14
C ARG A 176 19.85 -9.12 27.84
N SER A 177 20.32 -7.90 27.59
CA SER A 177 21.62 -7.46 28.11
C SER A 177 21.54 -6.67 29.43
N ARG A 178 20.33 -6.35 29.94
CA ARG A 178 20.16 -5.64 31.22
C ARG A 178 19.89 -6.54 32.44
N SER A 179 19.83 -7.87 32.27
CA SER A 179 19.49 -8.81 33.36
C SER A 179 20.66 -9.70 33.84
N LEU A 180 21.90 -9.48 33.38
CA LEU A 180 23.07 -10.27 33.78
C LEU A 180 24.29 -9.40 34.15
N SER A 181 24.10 -8.42 35.03
CA SER A 181 25.24 -7.74 35.67
C SER A 181 24.85 -7.05 36.98
N ALA A 182 24.16 -7.76 37.87
CA ALA A 182 24.03 -7.34 39.26
C ALA A 182 23.99 -8.57 40.19
N GLY A 183 25.09 -8.79 40.93
CA GLY A 183 25.03 -9.51 42.20
C GLY A 183 25.61 -10.93 42.24
N ALA A 184 26.87 -11.11 41.86
CA ALA A 184 27.67 -12.21 42.39
C ALA A 184 29.00 -11.64 42.87
N GLU A 185 29.08 -11.25 44.15
CA GLU A 185 30.32 -11.25 44.93
C GLU A 185 30.04 -11.01 46.43
N ARG A 186 30.21 -12.11 47.17
CA ARG A 186 30.65 -12.31 48.57
C ARG A 186 30.02 -11.53 49.71
#